data_AF-A0A836PL30-F1
#
_entry.id   AF-A0A836PL30-F1
#
_cell.length_a   1.000
_cell.length_b   1.000
_cell.length_c   1.000
_cell.angle_alpha   90.00
_cell.angle_beta   90.00
_cell.angle_gamma   90.00
#
_symmetry.space_group_name_H-M   'P 1'
#
loop_
_entity.id
_entity.type
_entity.pdbx_description
1 polymer ?
#
loop_
_entity_poly.entity_id
_entity_poly.type
_entity_poly.pdbx_seq_one_letter_code
_entity_poly.pdbx_strand_id
1 'polypeptide(L)'
;MSRFRYINYSIDDLLLGVDVTVLTRTLTLDELSEKYTSRLDLILKLSNQGLSNKEISDSLNTNGIRPPRTKEYTSKLIWVTLKKIRQREERTKNTKTVFGNPSFYKKESNNPFLKIIVLLIMFHGTSFINGLSCEMYQSMETFLF
;
A
#
# COMPACT_ATOMS: atom_id res chain seq x y z
N MET A 1 41.14 -5.80 25.80
CA MET A 1 40.19 -5.88 26.93
C MET A 1 38.94 -5.08 26.57
N SER A 2 37.79 -5.71 26.36
CA SER A 2 36.53 -4.98 26.14
C SER A 2 36.04 -4.41 27.46
N ARG A 3 35.81 -3.09 27.48
CA ARG A 3 35.31 -2.34 28.64
C ARG A 3 33.79 -2.39 28.62
N PHE A 4 33.22 -3.34 29.36
CA PHE A 4 31.76 -3.40 29.55
C PHE A 4 31.30 -2.20 30.39
N ARG A 5 30.27 -1.50 29.92
CA ARG A 5 29.62 -0.39 30.61
C ARG A 5 28.24 -0.86 31.03
N TYR A 6 28.07 -1.13 32.32
CA TYR A 6 26.77 -1.51 32.87
C TYR A 6 25.88 -0.27 32.94
N ILE A 7 24.69 -0.36 32.35
CA ILE A 7 23.66 0.67 32.45
C ILE A 7 22.62 0.14 33.42
N ASN A 8 22.41 0.85 34.54
CA ASN A 8 21.48 0.47 35.59
C ASN A 8 20.05 0.87 35.19
N TYR A 9 19.29 -0.06 34.61
CA TYR A 9 17.87 0.08 34.32
C TYR A 9 17.07 -0.89 35.19
N SER A 10 15.89 -0.46 35.65
CA SER A 10 14.92 -1.38 36.25
C SER A 10 14.45 -2.37 35.18
N ILE A 11 14.38 -3.66 35.52
CA ILE A 11 13.97 -4.72 34.58
C ILE A 11 12.57 -4.45 33.99
N ASP A 12 11.70 -3.79 34.77
CA ASP A 12 10.32 -3.46 34.39
C ASP A 12 10.21 -2.39 33.28
N ASP A 13 11.30 -1.67 32.98
CA ASP A 13 11.35 -0.59 31.99
C ASP A 13 11.89 -1.04 30.61
N LEU A 14 12.30 -2.31 30.49
CA LEU A 14 12.99 -2.83 29.31
C LEU A 14 12.07 -3.79 28.54
N LEU A 15 11.88 -3.52 27.25
CA LEU A 15 11.10 -4.36 26.34
C LEU A 15 12.04 -5.02 25.33
N LEU A 16 11.96 -6.34 25.20
CA LEU A 16 12.61 -7.03 24.08
C LEU A 16 11.72 -6.85 22.84
N GLY A 17 12.27 -6.28 21.78
CA GLY A 17 11.55 -6.03 20.53
C GLY A 17 12.40 -6.35 19.31
N VAL A 18 11.77 -6.26 18.14
CA VAL A 18 12.41 -6.41 16.83
C VAL A 18 11.91 -5.28 15.95
N ASP A 19 12.83 -4.57 15.29
CA ASP A 19 12.44 -3.60 14.26
C ASP A 19 11.88 -4.34 13.05
N VAL A 20 10.67 -3.96 12.62
CA VAL A 20 10.05 -4.53 11.42
C VAL A 20 9.92 -3.43 10.39
N THR A 21 10.69 -3.53 9.30
CA THR A 21 10.59 -2.62 8.17
C THR A 21 9.74 -3.25 7.09
N VAL A 22 8.56 -2.66 6.83
CA VAL A 22 7.67 -3.09 5.74
C VAL A 22 7.85 -2.13 4.56
N LEU A 23 8.46 -2.64 3.49
CA LEU A 23 8.58 -1.93 2.22
C LEU A 23 7.41 -2.35 1.32
N THR A 24 6.44 -1.46 1.13
CA THR A 24 5.27 -1.75 0.31
C THR A 24 4.95 -0.63 -0.66
N ARG A 25 4.49 -0.97 -1.87
CA ARG A 25 3.91 -0.02 -2.82
C ARG A 25 2.38 0.00 -2.77
N THR A 26 1.77 -0.88 -1.97
CA THR A 26 0.32 -1.03 -1.88
C THR A 26 -0.36 0.21 -1.28
N LEU A 27 0.34 0.95 -0.41
CA LEU A 27 -0.15 2.20 0.18
C LEU A 27 -0.38 3.33 -0.84
N THR A 28 0.18 3.21 -2.05
CA THR A 28 -0.03 4.18 -3.14
C THR A 28 -1.19 3.82 -4.07
N LEU A 29 -1.95 2.79 -3.74
CA LEU A 29 -3.09 2.34 -4.55
C LEU A 29 -4.37 3.03 -4.09
N ASP A 30 -4.87 3.96 -4.90
CA ASP A 30 -6.17 4.59 -4.68
C ASP A 30 -7.31 3.57 -4.76
N GLU A 31 -8.27 3.65 -3.85
CA GLU A 31 -9.51 2.87 -3.94
C GLU A 31 -10.32 3.24 -5.19
N LEU A 32 -10.83 2.22 -5.89
CA LEU A 32 -11.66 2.39 -7.07
C LEU A 32 -13.12 2.19 -6.68
N SER A 33 -14.01 3.07 -7.15
CA SER A 33 -15.44 2.88 -6.91
C SER A 33 -15.97 1.66 -7.67
N GLU A 34 -17.02 1.03 -7.13
CA GLU A 34 -17.57 -0.23 -7.63
C GLU A 34 -17.85 -0.20 -9.14
N LYS A 35 -18.48 0.87 -9.64
CA LYS A 35 -18.77 1.05 -11.07
C LYS A 35 -17.53 1.05 -11.96
N TYR A 36 -16.38 1.51 -11.47
CA TYR A 36 -15.12 1.41 -12.21
C TYR A 36 -14.57 -0.01 -12.16
N THR A 37 -14.60 -0.63 -10.99
CA THR A 37 -14.14 -2.01 -10.77
C THR A 37 -14.89 -3.00 -11.66
N SER A 38 -16.23 -2.96 -11.70
CA SER A 38 -17.02 -3.88 -12.54
C SER A 38 -16.70 -3.78 -14.03
N ARG A 39 -16.37 -2.58 -14.53
CA ARG A 39 -15.95 -2.39 -15.93
C ARG A 39 -14.56 -2.95 -16.19
N LEU A 40 -13.63 -2.77 -15.25
CA LEU A 40 -12.27 -3.32 -15.35
C LEU A 40 -12.30 -4.85 -15.31
N ASP A 41 -13.11 -5.43 -14.42
CA ASP A 41 -13.30 -6.87 -14.31
C ASP A 41 -13.88 -7.47 -15.59
N LEU A 42 -14.85 -6.78 -16.23
CA LEU A 42 -15.39 -7.20 -17.52
C LEU A 42 -14.32 -7.19 -18.62
N ILE A 43 -13.53 -6.11 -18.72
CA ILE A 43 -12.44 -6.01 -19.70
C ILE A 43 -11.40 -7.12 -19.48
N LEU A 44 -11.04 -7.38 -18.23
CA LEU A 44 -10.09 -8.42 -17.86
C LEU A 44 -10.64 -9.82 -18.19
N LYS A 45 -11.91 -10.09 -17.88
CA LYS A 45 -12.59 -11.34 -18.21
C LYS A 45 -12.58 -11.62 -19.71
N LEU A 46 -12.93 -10.63 -20.53
CA LEU A 46 -12.92 -10.76 -22.00
C LEU A 46 -11.50 -11.01 -22.52
N SER A 47 -10.48 -10.33 -21.97
CA SER A 47 -9.08 -10.59 -22.32
C SER A 47 -8.62 -11.99 -21.91
N ASN A 48 -9.07 -12.50 -20.77
CA ASN A 48 -8.73 -13.85 -20.28
C ASN A 48 -9.41 -14.96 -21.09
N GLN A 49 -10.52 -14.64 -21.78
CA GLN A 49 -11.17 -15.53 -22.75
C GLN A 49 -10.42 -15.59 -24.10
N GLY A 50 -9.34 -14.83 -24.26
CA GLY A 50 -8.52 -14.83 -25.47
C GLY A 50 -8.98 -13.85 -26.56
N LEU A 51 -9.96 -12.99 -26.28
CA LEU A 51 -10.40 -11.97 -27.25
C LEU A 51 -9.28 -10.95 -27.49
N SER A 52 -9.13 -10.55 -28.75
CA SER A 52 -8.23 -9.47 -29.13
C SER A 52 -8.75 -8.11 -28.64
N ASN A 53 -7.85 -7.12 -28.52
CA ASN A 53 -8.22 -5.77 -28.09
C ASN A 53 -9.29 -5.11 -28.99
N LYS A 54 -9.39 -5.53 -30.26
CA LYS A 54 -10.41 -5.06 -31.20
C LYS A 54 -11.76 -5.69 -30.91
N GLU A 55 -11.80 -7.01 -30.75
CA GLU A 55 -13.05 -7.72 -30.41
C GLU A 55 -13.60 -7.26 -29.05
N ILE A 56 -12.72 -6.98 -28.09
CA ILE A 56 -13.12 -6.40 -26.80
C ILE A 56 -13.73 -5.02 -27.00
N SER A 57 -13.10 -4.12 -27.77
CA SER A 57 -13.67 -2.80 -28.02
C SER A 57 -15.03 -2.87 -28.73
N ASP A 58 -15.14 -3.72 -29.73
CA ASP A 58 -16.36 -3.88 -30.53
C ASP A 58 -17.50 -4.45 -29.67
N SER A 59 -17.20 -5.45 -28.82
CA SER A 59 -18.15 -6.02 -27.86
C SER A 59 -18.63 -4.98 -26.84
N LEU A 60 -17.73 -4.20 -26.24
CA LEU A 60 -18.10 -3.18 -25.25
C LEU A 60 -18.96 -2.07 -25.87
N ASN A 61 -18.59 -1.61 -27.07
CA ASN A 61 -19.32 -0.56 -27.77
C ASN A 61 -20.72 -1.04 -28.20
N THR A 62 -20.84 -2.29 -28.69
CA THR A 62 -22.11 -2.91 -29.08
C THR A 62 -23.06 -3.07 -27.89
N ASN A 63 -22.52 -3.39 -26.71
CA ASN A 63 -23.27 -3.50 -25.46
C ASN A 63 -23.56 -2.13 -24.80
N GLY A 64 -23.21 -1.01 -25.46
CA GLY A 64 -23.47 0.34 -24.95
C GLY A 64 -22.57 0.76 -23.77
N ILE A 65 -21.51 0.02 -23.49
CA ILE A 65 -20.58 0.30 -22.38
C ILE A 65 -19.54 1.30 -22.87
N ARG A 66 -19.56 2.51 -22.30
CA ARG A 66 -18.69 3.62 -22.71
C ARG A 66 -17.59 3.93 -21.68
N PRO A 67 -16.42 4.39 -22.12
CA PRO A 67 -15.38 4.85 -21.22
C PRO A 67 -15.75 6.18 -20.54
N PRO A 68 -15.13 6.53 -19.39
CA PRO A 68 -15.52 7.70 -18.61
C PRO A 68 -15.34 9.07 -19.29
N ARG A 69 -14.33 9.19 -20.16
CA ARG A 69 -13.89 10.47 -20.74
C ARG A 69 -14.09 10.54 -22.26
N THR A 70 -14.52 9.47 -22.90
CA THR A 70 -14.53 9.36 -24.37
C THR A 70 -15.83 8.71 -24.81
N LYS A 71 -16.21 8.91 -26.08
CA LYS A 71 -17.48 8.40 -26.62
C LYS A 71 -17.49 6.87 -26.73
N GLU A 72 -16.37 6.26 -27.14
CA GLU A 72 -16.28 4.84 -27.46
C GLU A 72 -14.93 4.25 -27.03
N TYR A 73 -14.92 2.93 -26.80
CA TYR A 73 -13.70 2.19 -26.61
C TYR A 73 -12.96 2.04 -27.94
N THR A 74 -11.67 2.36 -27.93
CA THR A 74 -10.75 2.02 -29.01
C THR A 74 -9.85 0.88 -28.58
N SER A 75 -9.32 0.10 -29.52
CA SER A 75 -8.40 -1.01 -29.20
C SER A 75 -7.16 -0.53 -28.44
N LYS A 76 -6.69 0.70 -28.73
CA LYS A 76 -5.60 1.35 -27.96
C LYS A 76 -6.00 1.60 -26.51
N LEU A 77 -7.22 2.08 -26.27
CA LEU A 77 -7.73 2.33 -24.93
C LEU A 77 -7.86 1.02 -24.13
N ILE A 78 -8.30 -0.07 -24.77
CA ILE A 78 -8.34 -1.41 -24.16
C ILE A 78 -6.93 -1.85 -23.76
N TRP A 79 -5.96 -1.75 -24.66
CA TRP A 79 -4.58 -2.11 -24.34
C TRP A 79 -4.01 -1.32 -23.15
N VAL A 80 -4.19 0.01 -23.12
CA VAL A 80 -3.75 0.85 -21.99
C VAL A 80 -4.45 0.44 -20.70
N THR A 81 -5.74 0.10 -20.77
CA THR A 81 -6.53 -0.32 -19.60
C THR A 81 -6.01 -1.63 -19.03
N LEU A 82 -5.80 -2.65 -19.87
CA LEU A 82 -5.21 -3.93 -19.46
C LEU A 82 -3.80 -3.75 -18.89
N LYS A 83 -2.99 -2.89 -19.51
CA LYS A 83 -1.65 -2.55 -18.99
C LYS A 83 -1.73 -1.95 -17.59
N LYS A 84 -2.67 -1.03 -17.33
CA LYS A 84 -2.86 -0.42 -16.01
C LYS A 84 -3.33 -1.42 -14.96
N ILE A 85 -4.23 -2.34 -15.33
CA ILE A 85 -4.70 -3.41 -14.44
C ILE A 85 -3.51 -4.28 -14.00
N ARG A 86 -2.70 -4.77 -14.95
CA ARG A 86 -1.50 -5.57 -14.64
C ARG A 86 -0.51 -4.85 -13.73
N GLN A 87 -0.22 -3.57 -14.03
CA GLN A 87 0.66 -2.77 -13.16
C GLN A 87 0.09 -2.59 -11.74
N ARG A 88 -1.24 -2.53 -11.60
CA ARG A 88 -1.89 -2.45 -10.29
C ARG A 88 -1.73 -3.75 -9.51
N GLU A 89 -1.89 -4.90 -10.17
CA GLU A 89 -1.62 -6.22 -9.58
C GLU A 89 -0.17 -6.38 -9.14
N GLU A 90 0.79 -5.94 -9.97
CA GLU A 90 2.22 -5.94 -9.65
C GLU A 90 2.53 -5.11 -8.40
N ARG A 91 1.91 -3.92 -8.27
CA ARG A 91 2.07 -3.07 -7.07
C ARG A 91 1.48 -3.73 -5.83
N THR A 92 0.36 -4.44 -5.96
CA THR A 92 -0.30 -5.14 -4.85
C THR A 92 0.59 -6.26 -4.30
N LYS A 93 1.32 -6.95 -5.17
CA LYS A 93 2.23 -8.04 -4.80
C LYS A 93 3.60 -7.55 -4.29
N ASN A 94 3.90 -6.25 -4.41
CA ASN A 94 5.20 -5.69 -4.07
C ASN A 94 5.24 -5.22 -2.60
N THR A 95 5.15 -6.18 -1.69
CA THR A 95 5.34 -5.98 -0.26
C THR A 95 6.49 -6.87 0.21
N LYS A 96 7.48 -6.28 0.86
CA LYS A 96 8.64 -6.96 1.44
C LYS A 96 8.71 -6.59 2.91
N THR A 97 8.93 -7.59 3.76
CA THR A 97 9.11 -7.41 5.19
C THR A 97 10.54 -7.78 5.54
N VAL A 98 11.23 -6.89 6.23
CA VAL A 98 12.58 -7.11 6.74
C VAL A 98 12.50 -7.06 8.26
N PHE A 99 13.04 -8.10 8.90
CA PHE A 99 13.18 -8.18 10.35
C PHE A 99 14.58 -7.72 10.73
N GLY A 100 14.66 -6.75 11.62
CA GLY A 100 15.90 -6.29 12.23
C GLY A 100 16.42 -7.26 13.28
N ASN A 101 17.54 -6.90 13.89
CA ASN A 101 18.08 -7.66 15.00
C ASN A 101 17.26 -7.40 16.27
N PRO A 102 16.95 -8.45 17.06
CA PRO A 102 16.32 -8.27 18.36
C PRO A 102 17.14 -7.33 19.23
N SER A 103 16.48 -6.32 19.77
CA SER A 103 17.10 -5.27 20.57
C SER A 103 16.25 -4.96 21.79
N PHE A 104 16.88 -4.37 22.81
CA PHE A 104 16.18 -3.92 24.00
C PHE A 104 15.75 -2.46 23.82
N TYR A 105 14.47 -2.19 24.05
CA TYR A 105 13.84 -0.88 23.95
C TYR A 105 13.45 -0.41 25.33
N LYS A 106 13.61 0.89 25.58
CA LYS A 106 13.15 1.52 26.81
C LYS A 106 11.67 1.87 26.66
N LYS A 107 10.84 1.47 27.61
CA LYS A 107 9.44 1.89 27.67
C LYS A 107 9.36 3.39 27.97
N GLU A 108 8.83 4.19 27.04
CA GLU A 108 8.50 5.58 27.35
C GLU A 108 7.21 5.65 28.17
N SER A 109 7.23 6.44 29.24
CA SER A 109 6.07 6.70 30.08
C SER A 109 5.06 7.60 29.33
N ASN A 110 3.99 6.99 28.81
CA ASN A 110 2.74 7.61 28.33
C ASN A 110 2.88 9.06 27.83
N ASN A 111 3.47 9.25 26.66
CA ASN A 111 3.46 10.54 25.99
C ASN A 111 2.18 10.67 25.13
N PRO A 112 1.22 11.57 25.47
CA PRO A 112 -0.02 11.71 24.73
C PRO A 112 0.19 12.21 23.28
N PHE A 113 1.34 12.80 22.96
CA PHE A 113 1.65 13.31 21.63
C PHE A 113 1.96 12.19 20.61
N LEU A 114 2.50 11.05 21.05
CA LEU A 114 2.73 9.87 20.19
C LEU A 114 1.43 9.22 19.74
N LYS A 115 0.37 9.26 20.57
CA LYS A 115 -0.97 8.77 20.20
C LYS A 115 -1.61 9.59 19.08
N ILE A 116 -1.34 10.89 19.00
CA ILE A 116 -1.93 11.78 17.98
C ILE A 116 -1.28 11.54 16.61
N ILE A 117 0.03 11.27 16.58
CA ILE A 117 0.77 11.06 15.32
C ILE A 117 0.34 9.78 14.60
N VAL A 118 0.05 8.70 15.34
CA VAL A 118 -0.47 7.44 14.73
C VAL A 118 -1.90 7.62 14.20
N LEU A 119 -2.71 8.49 14.82
CA LEU A 119 -4.08 8.75 14.38
C LEU A 119 -4.15 9.71 13.17
N LEU A 120 -3.19 10.63 13.01
CA LEU A 120 -3.22 11.65 11.95
C LEU A 120 -2.70 11.18 10.58
N ILE A 121 -2.11 9.98 10.48
CA ILE A 121 -1.66 9.40 9.20
C ILE A 121 -2.86 8.86 8.37
N MET A 122 -4.06 8.86 8.94
CA MET A 122 -5.30 8.57 8.23
C MET A 122 -5.82 9.84 7.55
N PHE A 123 -5.68 9.91 6.22
CA PHE A 123 -6.39 10.81 5.29
C PHE A 123 -6.10 12.32 5.38
N HIS A 124 -5.21 12.82 4.52
CA HIS A 124 -5.58 13.60 3.32
C HIS A 124 -4.33 14.04 2.53
N GLY A 125 -4.54 14.25 1.24
CA GLY A 125 -3.50 14.43 0.23
C GLY A 125 -2.46 15.53 0.51
N THR A 126 -1.26 15.24 0.02
CA THR A 126 -0.17 16.17 -0.35
C THR A 126 0.09 17.37 0.55
N SER A 127 1.24 17.37 1.23
CA SER A 127 2.10 18.55 1.35
C SER A 127 3.55 18.13 1.62
N PHE A 128 4.43 18.62 0.75
CA PHE A 128 5.89 18.58 0.87
C PHE A 128 6.31 19.43 2.08
N ILE A 129 7.07 18.87 3.02
CA ILE A 129 7.85 19.65 3.99
C ILE A 129 9.24 19.01 4.17
N ASN A 130 10.25 19.72 3.69
CA ASN A 130 11.67 19.73 4.06
C ASN A 130 12.38 18.40 4.36
N GLY A 131 12.88 17.75 3.30
CA GLY A 131 14.24 17.20 3.31
C GLY A 131 14.57 16.01 4.22
N LEU A 132 13.60 15.36 4.85
CA LEU A 132 13.78 14.10 5.57
C LEU A 132 12.90 13.03 4.93
N SER A 133 13.51 11.94 4.49
CA SER A 133 12.78 10.75 4.03
C SER A 133 11.84 10.28 5.13
N CYS A 134 10.54 10.34 4.87
CA CYS A 134 9.52 9.77 5.74
C CYS A 134 9.66 8.24 5.71
N GLU A 135 10.41 7.67 6.64
CA GLU A 135 10.30 6.26 6.99
C GLU A 135 9.04 6.11 7.88
N MET A 136 7.96 5.58 7.29
CA MET A 136 6.76 5.21 8.04
C MET A 136 7.10 4.07 9.00
N TYR A 137 7.27 4.38 10.28
CA TYR A 137 7.23 3.39 11.36
C TYR A 137 5.78 3.05 11.64
N GLN A 138 5.35 1.87 11.19
CA GLN A 138 4.07 1.29 11.59
C GLN A 138 4.34 0.23 12.66
N SER A 139 4.40 0.65 13.94
CA SER A 139 4.42 -0.31 15.05
C SER A 139 3.02 -0.91 15.20
N MET A 140 2.83 -2.16 14.81
CA MET A 140 1.65 -2.91 15.22
C MET A 140 1.85 -3.34 16.68
N GLU A 141 1.16 -2.67 17.60
CA GLU A 141 0.98 -3.20 18.95
C GLU A 141 0.07 -4.43 18.88
N THR A 142 0.66 -5.62 18.96
CA THR A 142 -0.09 -6.85 19.20
C THR A 142 -0.51 -6.86 20.67
N PHE A 143 -1.75 -6.45 20.94
CA PHE A 143 -2.41 -6.74 22.21
C PHE A 143 -2.65 -8.26 22.29
N LEU A 144 -1.87 -8.96 23.12
CA LEU A 144 -2.24 -10.28 23.63
C LEU A 144 -3.07 -10.08 24.90
N PHE A 145 -4.27 -10.65 24.88
CA PHE A 145 -5.18 -10.79 26.02
C PHE A 145 -4.57 -11.65 27.13
#